data_AF-A0A2A2WKB2-F1
#
_entry.id   AF-A0A2A2WKB2-F1
#
_cell.length_a   1.000
_cell.length_b   1.000
_cell.length_c   1.000
_cell.angle_alpha   90.00
_cell.angle_beta   90.00
_cell.angle_gamma   90.00
#
_symmetry.space_group_name_H-M   'P 1'
#
loop_
_entity.id
_entity.type
_entity.pdbx_description
1 polymer ?
#
loop_
_entity_poly.entity_id
_entity_poly.type
_entity_poly.pdbx_seq_one_letter_code
_entity_poly.pdbx_strand_id
1 'polypeptide(L)'
;MNSRLGLRIERDDHGWVLAGSEASRFQLVNEYLLYLLDRNYSPATVRAYGYDLLAFCRWLLDQDLDLASVITNDLLDYLRVCREATVPGRVGT
;
A
#
# COMPACT_ATOMS: atom_id res chain seq x y z
N MET A 1 -9.20 17.50 -0.70
CA MET A 1 -8.94 16.88 0.61
C MET A 1 -7.75 15.96 0.43
N ASN A 2 -6.72 16.04 1.28
CA ASN A 2 -5.40 15.47 1.00
C ASN A 2 -5.33 13.98 1.42
N SER A 3 -6.07 13.11 0.72
CA SER A 3 -6.14 11.65 0.95
C SER A 3 -4.75 10.99 1.02
N ARG A 4 -3.76 11.54 0.32
CA ARG A 4 -2.36 11.08 0.35
C ARG A 4 -1.64 11.26 1.69
N LEU A 5 -2.06 12.22 2.53
CA LEU A 5 -1.45 12.47 3.84
C LEU A 5 -2.02 11.58 4.97
N GLY A 6 -3.16 10.92 4.71
CA GLY A 6 -3.87 10.13 5.73
C GLY A 6 -3.25 8.75 6.01
N LEU A 7 -2.39 8.24 5.12
CA LEU A 7 -1.74 6.93 5.25
C LEU A 7 -0.22 7.04 5.13
N ARG A 8 0.49 6.25 5.92
CA ARG A 8 1.96 6.12 5.89
C ARG A 8 2.38 4.74 6.41
N ILE A 9 3.62 4.35 6.10
CA ILE A 9 4.26 3.19 6.72
C ILE A 9 5.09 3.67 7.90
N GLU A 10 4.90 3.03 9.04
CA GLU A 10 5.67 3.23 10.27
C GLU A 10 6.34 1.93 10.68
N ARG A 11 7.36 2.06 11.53
CA ARG A 11 8.01 0.93 12.18
C ARG A 11 7.56 0.87 13.63
N ASP A 12 7.13 -0.30 14.08
CA ASP A 12 6.80 -0.58 15.48
C ASP A 12 7.71 -1.68 16.05
N ASP A 13 7.38 -2.18 17.23
CA ASP A 13 8.14 -3.23 17.93
C ASP A 13 8.09 -4.59 17.19
N HIS A 14 7.09 -4.80 16.35
CA HIS A 14 6.84 -6.05 15.63
C HIS A 14 7.33 -6.02 14.18
N GLY A 15 7.40 -4.85 13.55
CA GLY A 15 7.88 -4.69 12.18
C GLY A 15 7.39 -3.42 11.51
N TRP A 16 6.79 -3.56 10.32
CA TRP A 16 6.28 -2.45 9.53
C TRP A 16 4.76 -2.49 9.50
N VAL A 17 4.13 -1.33 9.73
CA VAL A 17 2.69 -1.19 9.87
C VAL A 17 2.16 -0.02 9.04
N LEU A 18 0.98 -0.18 8.45
CA LEU A 18 0.21 0.91 7.84
C LEU A 18 -0.49 1.71 8.94
N ALA A 19 -0.17 2.99 9.02
CA ALA A 19 -0.65 3.90 10.05
C ALA A 19 -1.22 5.20 9.44
N GLY A 20 -1.99 5.93 10.25
CA GLY A 20 -2.61 7.20 9.90
C GLY A 20 -4.13 7.22 10.06
N SER A 21 -4.76 8.34 9.74
CA SER A 21 -6.18 8.58 10.03
C SER A 21 -7.11 7.60 9.32
N GLU A 22 -6.72 7.14 8.12
CA GLU A 22 -7.51 6.21 7.31
C GLU A 22 -7.10 4.74 7.52
N ALA A 23 -6.12 4.44 8.38
CA ALA A 23 -5.56 3.09 8.52
C ALA A 23 -6.59 2.06 9.01
N SER A 24 -7.61 2.48 9.76
CA SER A 24 -8.71 1.62 10.23
C SER A 24 -9.52 1.00 9.09
N ARG A 25 -9.56 1.62 7.90
CA ARG A 25 -10.20 1.06 6.71
C ARG A 25 -9.43 -0.10 6.08
N PHE A 26 -8.15 -0.24 6.43
CA PHE A 26 -7.22 -1.17 5.81
C PHE A 26 -6.61 -2.13 6.84
N GLN A 27 -7.37 -2.55 7.86
CA GLN A 27 -6.90 -3.48 8.90
C GLN A 27 -6.29 -4.76 8.33
N LEU A 28 -6.91 -5.32 7.28
CA LEU A 28 -6.42 -6.50 6.57
C LEU A 28 -4.97 -6.35 6.05
N VAL A 29 -4.55 -5.12 5.72
CA VAL A 29 -3.17 -4.86 5.29
C VAL A 29 -2.19 -5.12 6.43
N ASN A 30 -2.52 -4.67 7.65
CA ASN A 30 -1.66 -4.89 8.81
C ASN A 30 -1.65 -6.36 9.24
N GLU A 31 -2.79 -7.05 9.15
CA GLU A 31 -2.86 -8.50 9.36
C GLU A 31 -1.97 -9.26 8.36
N TYR A 32 -1.98 -8.85 7.09
CA TYR A 32 -1.12 -9.44 6.07
C TYR A 32 0.37 -9.18 6.33
N LEU A 33 0.75 -7.96 6.75
CA LEU A 33 2.15 -7.65 7.08
C LEU A 33 2.66 -8.45 8.28
N LEU A 34 1.83 -8.61 9.32
CA LEU A 34 2.12 -9.48 10.47
C LEU A 34 2.28 -10.94 10.03
N TYR A 35 1.38 -11.43 9.18
CA TYR A 35 1.48 -12.77 8.62
C TYR A 35 2.79 -13.01 7.86
N LEU A 36 3.29 -12.03 7.10
CA LEU A 36 4.60 -12.16 6.44
C LEU A 36 5.76 -12.29 7.45
N LEU A 37 5.70 -11.57 8.56
CA LEU A 37 6.69 -11.66 9.64
C LEU A 37 6.65 -13.05 10.29
N ASP A 38 5.45 -13.57 10.59
CA ASP A 38 5.27 -14.92 11.14
C ASP A 38 5.79 -16.02 10.20
N ARG A 39 5.78 -15.75 8.88
CA ARG A 39 6.36 -16.62 7.85
C ARG A 39 7.87 -16.47 7.70
N ASN A 40 8.54 -15.72 8.58
CA ASN A 40 9.98 -15.44 8.55
C ASN A 40 10.45 -14.73 7.26
N TYR A 41 9.58 -13.92 6.63
CA TYR A 41 10.06 -13.03 5.58
C TYR A 41 11.01 -11.99 6.17
N SER A 42 12.02 -11.59 5.39
CA SER A 42 13.00 -10.61 5.88
C SER A 42 12.33 -9.26 6.18
N PRO A 43 12.80 -8.50 7.18
CA PRO A 43 12.28 -7.16 7.46
C PRO A 43 12.34 -6.21 6.25
N ALA A 44 13.32 -6.39 5.37
CA ALA A 44 13.44 -5.62 4.13
C ALA A 44 12.34 -5.98 3.12
N THR A 45 11.99 -7.27 3.03
CA THR A 45 10.88 -7.73 2.19
C THR A 45 9.56 -7.20 2.72
N VAL A 46 9.27 -7.36 4.01
CA VAL A 46 8.05 -6.84 4.64
C VAL A 46 7.92 -5.34 4.45
N ARG A 47 9.03 -4.59 4.55
CA ARG A 47 9.07 -3.17 4.24
C ARG A 47 8.64 -2.87 2.80
N ALA A 48 9.18 -3.60 1.83
CA ALA A 48 8.85 -3.40 0.41
C ALA A 48 7.35 -3.62 0.17
N TYR A 49 6.81 -4.75 0.65
CA TYR A 49 5.37 -5.02 0.60
C TYR A 49 4.55 -3.92 1.30
N GLY A 50 5.00 -3.40 2.43
CA GLY A 50 4.34 -2.29 3.12
C GLY A 50 4.23 -1.04 2.23
N TYR A 51 5.29 -0.67 1.52
CA TYR A 51 5.24 0.49 0.61
C TYR A 51 4.39 0.22 -0.64
N ASP A 52 4.40 -1.00 -1.18
CA ASP A 52 3.54 -1.37 -2.31
C ASP A 52 2.05 -1.29 -1.92
N LEU A 53 1.71 -1.80 -0.72
CA LEU A 53 0.35 -1.74 -0.17
C LEU A 53 -0.05 -0.31 0.20
N LEU A 54 0.87 0.52 0.71
CA LEU A 54 0.60 1.93 0.96
C LEU A 54 0.21 2.68 -0.32
N ALA A 55 0.93 2.43 -1.42
CA ALA A 55 0.61 3.03 -2.72
C ALA A 55 -0.79 2.61 -3.19
N PHE A 56 -1.12 1.32 -3.06
CA PHE A 56 -2.44 0.80 -3.40
C PHE A 56 -3.56 1.38 -2.54
N CYS A 57 -3.40 1.43 -1.21
CA CYS A 57 -4.41 1.98 -0.31
C CYS A 57 -4.66 3.47 -0.56
N ARG A 58 -3.61 4.24 -0.88
CA ARG A 58 -3.77 5.65 -1.28
C ARG A 58 -4.54 5.79 -2.58
N TRP A 59 -4.29 4.90 -3.55
CA TRP A 59 -5.06 4.88 -4.79
C TRP A 59 -6.54 4.55 -4.52
N LEU A 60 -6.84 3.56 -3.67
CA LEU A 60 -8.21 3.23 -3.28
C LEU A 60 -8.92 4.42 -2.63
N LEU A 61 -8.25 5.16 -1.74
CA LEU A 61 -8.81 6.39 -1.15
C LEU A 61 -9.10 7.47 -2.21
N ASP A 62 -8.21 7.62 -3.20
CA ASP A 62 -8.41 8.58 -4.29
C ASP A 62 -9.59 8.17 -5.22
N GLN A 63 -9.91 6.87 -5.30
CA GLN A 63 -11.06 6.34 -6.04
C GLN A 63 -12.34 6.20 -5.20
N ASP A 64 -12.28 6.49 -3.89
CA ASP A 64 -13.33 6.20 -2.92
C ASP A 64 -13.81 4.74 -2.93
N LEU A 65 -12.86 3.81 -3.09
CA LEU A 65 -13.11 2.37 -3.10
C LEU A 65 -12.80 1.74 -1.75
N ASP A 66 -13.58 0.73 -1.39
CA ASP A 66 -13.32 -0.12 -0.24
C ASP A 66 -12.49 -1.34 -0.63
N LEU A 67 -11.54 -1.74 0.23
CA LEU A 67 -10.65 -2.87 -0.03
C LEU A 67 -11.42 -4.17 -0.26
N ALA A 68 -12.52 -4.38 0.47
CA ALA A 68 -13.36 -5.57 0.32
C ALA A 68 -14.17 -5.60 -0.99
N SER A 69 -14.36 -4.44 -1.63
CA SER A 69 -15.08 -4.30 -2.90
C SER A 69 -14.20 -4.39 -4.14
N VAL A 70 -12.87 -4.46 -3.97
CA VAL A 70 -11.92 -4.48 -5.09
C VAL A 70 -12.19 -5.67 -6.01
N ILE A 71 -12.43 -5.37 -7.28
CA ILE A 71 -12.54 -6.36 -8.35
C ILE A 71 -11.32 -6.32 -9.26
N THR A 72 -11.23 -7.28 -10.17
CA THR A 72 -10.12 -7.38 -11.13
C THR A 72 -9.90 -6.11 -11.94
N ASN A 73 -10.98 -5.42 -12.35
CA ASN A 73 -10.86 -4.19 -13.14
C ASN A 73 -10.19 -3.07 -12.34
N ASP A 74 -10.53 -2.90 -11.06
CA ASP A 74 -9.89 -1.90 -10.20
C ASP A 74 -8.39 -2.16 -10.07
N LEU A 75 -8.00 -3.44 -9.94
CA LEU A 75 -6.58 -3.80 -9.89
C LEU A 75 -5.87 -3.49 -11.22
N LEU A 76 -6.51 -3.74 -12.35
CA LEU A 76 -5.95 -3.41 -13.67
C LEU A 76 -5.79 -1.90 -13.85
N ASP A 77 -6.76 -1.11 -13.37
CA ASP A 77 -6.70 0.36 -13.38
C ASP A 77 -5.57 0.87 -12.47
N TYR A 78 -5.41 0.30 -11.27
CA TYR A 78 -4.27 0.59 -10.41
C TYR A 78 -2.93 0.29 -11.10
N LEU A 79 -2.79 -0.89 -11.70
CA LEU A 79 -1.57 -1.28 -12.42
C LEU A 79 -1.29 -0.37 -13.61
N ARG A 80 -2.32 0.11 -14.28
CA ARG A 80 -2.20 1.09 -15.36
C ARG A 80 -1.64 2.41 -14.81
N VAL A 81 -2.20 2.93 -13.71
CA VAL A 81 -1.70 4.14 -13.04
C VAL A 81 -0.25 3.95 -12.60
N CYS A 82 0.13 2.81 -12.03
CA CYS A 82 1.53 2.54 -11.66
C CYS A 82 2.50 2.59 -12.86
N ARG A 83 2.05 2.19 -14.05
CA ARG A 83 2.86 2.23 -15.28
C ARG A 83 2.97 3.62 -15.87
N GLU A 84 1.91 4.41 -15.75
CA GLU A 84 1.83 5.79 -16.26
C GLU A 84 2.50 6.79 -15.28
N ALA A 85 2.65 6.42 -14.01
CA ALA A 85 3.39 7.17 -13.01
C ALA A 85 4.89 7.18 -13.34
N THR A 86 5.27 8.08 -14.25
CA THR A 86 6.66 8.33 -14.61
C THR A 86 7.42 8.81 -13.37
N VAL A 87 8.42 8.05 -12.93
CA VAL A 87 9.43 8.54 -11.99
C VAL A 87 10.24 9.61 -12.74
N PRO A 88 10.26 10.89 -12.30
CA PRO A 88 11.16 11.88 -12.85
C PRO A 88 12.60 11.35 -12.69
N GLY A 89 13.24 10.95 -13.78
CA GLY A 89 14.61 10.41 -13.77
C GLY A 89 14.84 9.06 -14.44
N ARG A 90 13.81 8.35 -14.92
CA ARG A 90 14.04 7.19 -15.80
C ARG A 90 14.19 7.68 -17.24
N VAL A 91 15.42 8.02 -17.63
CA VAL A 91 15.78 8.15 -19.04
C VAL A 91 15.54 6.81 -19.73
N GLY A 92 14.50 6.76 -20.57
CA GLY A 92 14.38 5.69 -21.55
C GLY A 92 15.45 5.91 -22.61
N THR A 93 16.31 4.90 -22.79
CA THR A 93 17.22 4.76 -23.92
C THR A 93 16.48 4.66 -25.24
#